data_AF-A0A1V3XKP8-F1
#
_entry.id   AF-A0A1V3XKP8-F1
#
_cell.length_a   1.000
_cell.length_b   1.000
_cell.length_c   1.000
_cell.angle_alpha   90.00
_cell.angle_beta   90.00
_cell.angle_gamma   90.00
#
_symmetry.space_group_name_H-M   'P 1'
#
loop_
_entity.id
_entity.type
_entity.pdbx_description
1 polymer ?
#
loop_
_entity_poly.entity_id
_entity_poly.type
_entity_poly.pdbx_seq_one_letter_code
_entity_poly.pdbx_strand_id
1 'polypeptide(L)'
;MCIPADEAIGPGDRWILEQIRSVAPGATPQKLVVIVTKIDKLPKERVAAQLVAVGELMENLPGSTEIVPVSAVTGAQVDVLVDVLAGRCHPARRTTPTAS
;
A
#
# COMPACT_ATOMS: atom_id res chain seq x y z
N MET A 1 -0.39 -1.85 -3.40
CA MET A 1 -1.38 -2.91 -3.07
C MET A 1 -2.25 -2.39 -1.95
N CYS A 2 -3.57 -2.59 -2.01
CA CYS A 2 -4.48 -2.17 -0.94
C CYS A 2 -4.95 -3.41 -0.17
N ILE A 3 -4.94 -3.33 1.16
CA ILE A 3 -5.46 -4.37 2.06
C ILE A 3 -6.46 -3.68 3.00
N PRO A 4 -7.72 -4.13 3.10
CA PRO A 4 -8.66 -3.56 4.05
C PRO A 4 -8.27 -3.86 5.49
N ALA A 5 -8.45 -2.90 6.40
CA ALA A 5 -8.23 -3.12 7.82
C ALA A 5 -9.30 -4.04 8.44
N ASP A 6 -10.52 -4.02 7.88
CA ASP A 6 -11.71 -4.74 8.36
C ASP A 6 -11.81 -6.20 7.89
N GLU A 7 -10.83 -6.69 7.13
CA GLU A 7 -10.84 -8.03 6.54
C GLU A 7 -9.57 -8.81 6.89
N ALA A 8 -9.71 -10.11 7.12
CA ALA A 8 -8.56 -10.98 7.37
C ALA A 8 -7.77 -11.20 6.08
N ILE A 9 -6.43 -11.23 6.17
CA ILE A 9 -5.54 -11.48 5.04
C ILE A 9 -5.75 -12.90 4.49
N GLY A 10 -6.32 -12.98 3.29
CA GLY A 10 -6.79 -14.22 2.69
C GLY A 10 -5.85 -14.81 1.64
N PRO A 11 -6.23 -15.94 1.02
CA PRO A 11 -5.52 -16.52 -0.11
C PRO A 11 -5.42 -15.55 -1.30
N GLY A 12 -6.43 -14.68 -1.49
CA GLY A 12 -6.45 -13.66 -2.55
C GLY A 12 -5.32 -12.64 -2.44
N ASP A 13 -5.07 -12.10 -1.24
CA ASP A 13 -3.98 -11.14 -1.00
C ASP A 13 -2.61 -11.77 -1.31
N ARG A 14 -2.42 -13.02 -0.88
CA ARG A 14 -1.20 -13.80 -1.14
C ARG A 14 -1.01 -14.03 -2.63
N TRP A 15 -2.07 -14.41 -3.34
CA TRP A 15 -2.02 -14.61 -4.78
C TRP A 15 -1.68 -13.31 -5.53
N ILE A 16 -2.28 -12.17 -5.15
CA ILE A 16 -1.94 -10.86 -5.75
C ILE A 16 -0.47 -10.54 -5.51
N LEU A 17 0.06 -10.81 -4.31
CA LEU A 17 1.47 -10.60 -4.00
C LEU A 17 2.38 -11.47 -4.86
N GLU A 18 2.01 -12.72 -5.12
CA GLU A 18 2.73 -13.62 -6.05
C GLU A 18 2.71 -13.08 -7.49
N GLN A 19 1.59 -12.52 -7.95
CA GLN A 19 1.52 -11.88 -9.27
C GLN A 19 2.38 -10.61 -9.35
N ILE A 20 2.42 -9.81 -8.28
CA ILE A 20 3.31 -8.64 -8.21
C ILE A 20 4.79 -9.08 -8.31
N ARG A 21 5.15 -10.19 -7.66
CA ARG A 21 6.52 -10.73 -7.73
C ARG A 21 6.89 -11.17 -9.15
N SER A 22 5.94 -11.67 -9.94
CA SER A 22 6.20 -12.21 -11.27
C SER A 22 6.43 -11.14 -12.34
N VAL A 23 5.89 -9.92 -12.18
CA VAL A 23 5.98 -8.84 -13.18
C VAL A 23 7.32 -8.09 -13.19
N ALA A 24 8.16 -8.25 -12.18
CA ALA A 24 9.50 -7.65 -12.15
C ALA A 24 10.59 -8.71 -11.90
N PRO A 25 10.89 -9.58 -12.89
CA PRO A 25 11.98 -10.53 -12.82
C PRO A 25 13.31 -9.82 -13.15
N GLY A 26 14.16 -9.55 -12.14
CA GLY A 26 15.53 -9.05 -12.34
C GLY A 26 15.94 -7.81 -11.53
N ALA A 27 17.01 -7.14 -11.99
CA ALA A 27 17.86 -6.16 -11.28
C ALA A 27 17.21 -4.82 -10.84
N THR A 28 15.89 -4.65 -11.00
CA THR A 28 15.19 -3.45 -10.54
C THR A 28 14.45 -3.76 -9.23
N PRO A 29 14.85 -3.17 -8.09
CA PRO A 29 14.15 -3.37 -6.84
C PRO A 29 12.67 -2.98 -6.97
N GLN A 30 11.77 -3.89 -6.59
CA GLN A 30 10.34 -3.63 -6.60
C GLN A 30 10.02 -2.64 -5.48
N LYS A 31 9.56 -1.43 -5.85
CA LYS A 31 9.14 -0.41 -4.88
C LYS A 31 7.65 -0.55 -4.63
N LEU A 32 7.26 -1.41 -3.70
CA LEU A 32 5.87 -1.60 -3.33
C LEU A 32 5.43 -0.59 -2.25
N VAL A 33 4.27 0.02 -2.44
CA VAL A 33 3.52 0.71 -1.37
C VAL A 33 2.32 -0.15 -1.03
N VAL A 34 2.17 -0.49 0.24
CA VAL A 34 1.01 -1.19 0.79
C VAL A 34 0.14 -0.19 1.52
N ILE A 35 -1.15 -0.21 1.24
CA ILE A 35 -2.11 0.74 1.79
C ILE A 35 -3.10 -0.05 2.62
N VAL A 36 -3.10 0.17 3.94
CA VAL A 36 -4.08 -0.44 4.83
C VAL A 36 -5.30 0.47 4.89
N THR A 37 -6.33 0.14 4.14
CA THR A 37 -7.51 1.01 3.93
C THR A 37 -8.60 0.81 5.00
N LYS A 38 -9.59 1.71 5.05
CA LYS A 38 -10.77 1.61 5.93
C LYS A 38 -10.46 1.61 7.43
N ILE A 39 -9.39 2.27 7.87
CA ILE A 39 -9.01 2.33 9.29
C ILE A 39 -10.08 2.99 10.18
N ASP A 40 -11.00 3.74 9.60
CA ASP A 40 -12.14 4.37 10.26
C ASP A 40 -13.13 3.36 10.85
N LYS A 41 -13.17 2.13 10.34
CA LYS A 41 -14.11 1.10 10.79
C LYS A 41 -13.69 0.39 12.07
N LEU A 42 -12.47 0.60 12.54
CA LEU A 42 -11.87 -0.20 13.60
C LEU A 42 -11.20 0.66 14.67
N PRO A 43 -11.14 0.15 15.92
CA PRO A 43 -10.35 0.78 16.96
C PRO A 43 -8.84 0.63 16.67
N LYS A 44 -8.02 1.50 17.26
CA LYS A 44 -6.58 1.62 16.97
C LYS A 44 -5.82 0.31 17.17
N GLU A 45 -6.20 -0.47 18.18
CA GLU A 45 -5.56 -1.74 18.53
C GLU A 45 -5.75 -2.77 17.42
N ARG A 46 -6.93 -2.77 16.77
CA ARG A 46 -7.23 -3.65 15.64
C ARG A 46 -6.50 -3.21 14.37
N VAL A 47 -6.39 -1.91 14.13
CA VAL A 47 -5.57 -1.37 13.04
C VAL A 47 -4.10 -1.74 13.25
N ALA A 48 -3.57 -1.63 14.47
CA ALA A 48 -2.21 -2.01 14.80
C ALA A 48 -1.95 -3.51 14.56
N ALA A 49 -2.88 -4.38 14.99
CA ALA A 49 -2.78 -5.82 14.72
C ALA A 49 -2.76 -6.12 13.21
N GLN A 50 -3.58 -5.42 12.42
CA GLN A 50 -3.55 -5.56 10.97
C GLN A 50 -2.22 -5.09 10.38
N LEU A 51 -1.67 -3.97 10.84
CA LEU A 51 -0.37 -3.47 10.37
C LEU A 51 0.76 -4.48 10.63
N VAL A 52 0.73 -5.17 11.78
CA VAL A 52 1.66 -6.26 12.07
C VAL A 52 1.48 -7.41 11.08
N ALA A 53 0.25 -7.89 10.88
CA ALA A 53 -0.03 -8.99 9.95
C ALA A 53 0.36 -8.65 8.49
N VAL A 54 0.16 -7.39 8.07
CA VAL A 54 0.61 -6.90 6.77
C VAL A 54 2.13 -6.84 6.72
N GLY A 55 2.81 -6.42 7.79
CA GLY A 55 4.26 -6.46 7.91
C GLY A 55 4.80 -7.88 7.68
N GLU A 56 4.27 -8.86 8.40
CA GLU A 56 4.62 -10.29 8.25
C GLU A 56 4.40 -10.80 6.82
N LEU A 57 3.28 -10.42 6.19
CA LEU A 57 3.00 -10.78 4.80
C LEU A 57 4.07 -10.23 3.83
N MET A 58 4.64 -9.06 4.14
CA MET A 58 5.63 -8.37 3.30
C MET A 58 7.08 -8.78 3.56
N GLU A 59 7.40 -9.46 4.67
CA GLU A 59 8.78 -9.84 5.04
C GLU A 59 9.51 -10.61 3.93
N ASN A 60 8.78 -11.40 3.16
CA ASN A 60 9.34 -12.23 2.09
C ASN A 60 9.44 -11.50 0.73
N LEU A 61 9.23 -10.18 0.70
CA LEU A 61 9.32 -9.39 -0.54
C LEU A 61 10.72 -8.80 -0.71
N PRO A 62 11.41 -9.05 -1.85
CA PRO A 62 12.67 -8.39 -2.13
C PRO A 62 12.43 -6.91 -2.45
N GLY A 63 12.96 -6.01 -1.62
CA GLY A 63 12.89 -4.56 -1.84
C GLY A 63 12.42 -3.79 -0.62
N SER A 64 12.23 -2.48 -0.80
CA SER A 64 11.72 -1.59 0.24
C SER A 64 10.19 -1.47 0.12
N THR A 65 9.50 -1.93 1.16
CA THR A 65 8.04 -1.82 1.27
C THR A 65 7.68 -0.76 2.30
N GLU A 66 6.75 0.12 1.97
CA GLU A 66 6.18 1.09 2.90
C GLU A 66 4.70 0.81 3.08
N ILE A 67 4.25 0.86 4.33
CA ILE A 67 2.88 0.50 4.73
C ILE A 67 2.22 1.76 5.29
N VAL A 68 1.17 2.24 4.63
CA VAL A 68 0.46 3.47 5.03
C VAL A 68 -0.99 3.13 5.39
N PRO A 69 -1.41 3.27 6.67
CA PRO A 69 -2.80 3.13 7.07
C PRO A 69 -3.60 4.38 6.69
N VAL A 70 -4.71 4.22 5.97
CA VAL A 70 -5.54 5.35 5.51
C VAL A 70 -7.03 5.09 5.67
N SER A 71 -7.79 6.19 5.77
CA SER A 71 -9.22 6.18 5.49
C SER A 71 -9.52 7.15 4.35
N ALA A 72 -10.03 6.62 3.24
CA ALA A 72 -10.53 7.44 2.15
C ALA A 72 -11.85 8.14 2.50
N VAL A 73 -12.60 7.63 3.49
CA VAL A 73 -13.89 8.18 3.93
C VAL A 73 -13.68 9.40 4.81
N THR A 74 -12.77 9.31 5.79
CA THR A 74 -12.51 10.41 6.73
C THR A 74 -11.36 11.32 6.30
N GLY A 75 -10.60 10.93 5.28
CA GLY A 75 -9.37 11.61 4.85
C GLY A 75 -8.15 11.31 5.73
N ALA A 76 -8.28 10.44 6.73
CA ALA A 76 -7.18 10.13 7.64
C ALA A 76 -5.95 9.59 6.87
N GLN A 77 -4.81 10.28 7.04
CA GLN A 77 -3.50 9.97 6.44
C GLN A 77 -3.46 9.92 4.90
N VAL A 78 -4.47 10.46 4.21
CA VAL A 78 -4.44 10.52 2.75
C VAL A 78 -3.30 11.41 2.24
N ASP A 79 -3.04 12.55 2.89
CA ASP A 79 -1.92 13.42 2.50
C ASP A 79 -0.56 12.74 2.68
N VAL A 80 -0.39 11.96 3.74
CA VAL A 80 0.82 11.14 3.97
C VAL A 80 1.00 10.15 2.82
N LEU A 81 -0.07 9.48 2.39
CA LEU A 81 -0.02 8.57 1.26
C LEU A 81 0.35 9.30 -0.05
N VAL A 82 -0.16 10.52 -0.26
CA VAL A 82 0.19 11.35 -1.42
C VAL A 82 1.67 11.67 -1.42
N ASP A 83 2.24 12.09 -0.29
CA ASP A 83 3.66 12.42 -0.16
C ASP A 83 4.56 11.20 -0.43
N VAL A 84 4.18 10.03 0.11
CA VAL A 84 4.88 8.75 -0.13
C VAL A 84 4.91 8.39 -1.61
N LEU A 85 3.78 8.53 -2.30
CA LEU A 85 3.70 8.23 -3.73
C LEU A 85 4.44 9.26 -4.57
N ALA A 86 4.31 10.54 -4.25
CA ALA A 86 4.98 11.63 -4.93
C ALA A 86 6.51 11.50 -4.83
N GLY A 87 7.04 11.15 -3.66
CA GLY A 87 8.47 10.93 -3.44
C GLY A 87 9.06 9.75 -4.23
N ARG A 88 8.21 8.84 -4.72
CA ARG A 88 8.62 7.68 -5.54
C ARG A 88 8.45 7.90 -7.05
N CYS A 89 7.81 9.01 -7.44
CA CYS A 89 7.54 9.30 -8.85
C CYS A 89 8.75 9.96 -9.51
N HIS A 90 9.05 9.56 -10.75
CA HIS A 90 10.07 10.26 -11.54
C HIS A 90 9.52 11.59 -12.06
N PRO A 91 10.32 12.67 -12.05
CA PRO A 91 9.93 13.93 -12.68
C PRO A 91 9.58 13.67 -14.15
N ALA A 92 8.35 14.02 -14.54
CA ALA A 92 7.86 13.80 -15.89
C ALA A 92 6.97 14.95 -16.34
N ARG A 93 6.84 15.11 -17.66
CA ARG A 93 5.91 16.07 -18.25
C ARG A 93 4.48 15.63 -17.95
N ARG A 94 3.63 16.58 -17.57
CA ARG A 94 2.20 16.35 -17.32
C ARG A 94 1.53 15.80 -18.60
N THR A 95 0.81 14.70 -18.45
CA THR A 95 0.13 14.00 -19.57
C THR A 95 -1.34 14.35 -19.68
N THR A 96 -1.93 14.91 -18.62
CA THR A 96 -3.34 15.33 -18.57
C THR A 96 -3.45 16.86 -18.44
N PRO A 97 -4.49 17.49 -19.04
CA PRO A 97 -4.77 18.90 -18.82
C PRO A 97 -5.22 19.14 -17.38
N THR A 98 -4.96 20.34 -16.85
CA THR A 98 -5.49 20.76 -15.54
C THR A 98 -7.00 20.94 -15.69
N ALA A 99 -7.78 20.29 -14.83
CA ALA A 99 -9.21 20.57 -14.75
C ALA A 99 -9.40 22.03 -14.34
N SER A 100 -10.15 22.79 -15.16
CA SER A 100 -10.53 24.19 -14.90
C SER A 100 -11.42 24.33 -13.69
#